data_AF-A0A1T5AXP3-F1
#
_entry.id   AF-A0A1T5AXP3-F1
#
_cell.length_a   1.000
_cell.length_b   1.000
_cell.length_c   1.000
_cell.angle_alpha   90.00
_cell.angle_beta   90.00
_cell.angle_gamma   90.00
#
_symmetry.space_group_name_H-M   'P 1'
#
loop_
_entity.id
_entity.type
_entity.pdbx_description
1 polymer ?
#
loop_
_entity_poly.entity_id
_entity_poly.type
_entity_poly.pdbx_seq_one_letter_code
_entity_poly.pdbx_strand_id
1 'polypeptide(L)'
;MTFNLFKYLTTLGFIYIYGRLILHYGEMLWAYMMNERILWNTKIERPRILFMGLGLGVMHLAVYSWYTIESETLLVVAISFLVFLAGFFLSILPWTDKFKSSMQGQKPVSSLKKDKNFNLNISEDQAQKLYHNLMRYDLLNSEKTSLQDFRNIFTKDWDTHNSKIHFNMDGPSSHEFYEYLSKEFPKNTMTIKNLFITSELVLRADGKKYKYNTLKNAPTRSSFSKKHSELNEIFRKIDL
;
A
#
# COMPACT_ATOMS: atom_id res chain seq x y z
N MET A 1 -38.61 20.37 33.89
CA MET A 1 -37.35 20.11 33.15
C MET A 1 -36.97 21.39 32.44
N THR A 2 -35.88 22.04 32.84
CA THR A 2 -35.31 23.17 32.11
C THR A 2 -34.54 22.63 30.91
N PHE A 3 -34.94 23.06 29.71
CA PHE A 3 -34.32 22.64 28.46
C PHE A 3 -32.93 23.30 28.33
N ASN A 4 -31.87 22.52 28.61
CA ASN A 4 -30.49 22.99 28.45
C ASN A 4 -29.96 22.60 27.07
N LEU A 5 -30.18 23.48 26.10
CA LEU A 5 -29.79 23.28 24.70
C LEU A 5 -28.30 22.93 24.56
N PHE A 6 -27.42 23.59 25.31
CA PHE A 6 -25.98 23.34 25.28
C PHE A 6 -25.64 21.90 25.67
N LYS A 7 -26.24 21.39 26.75
CA LYS A 7 -26.06 20.00 27.20
C LYS A 7 -26.48 19.00 26.13
N TYR A 8 -27.64 19.20 25.48
CA TYR A 8 -28.10 18.29 24.43
C TYR A 8 -27.20 18.30 23.20
N LEU A 9 -26.81 19.49 22.72
CA LEU A 9 -25.94 19.62 21.55
C LEU A 9 -24.55 19.01 21.78
N THR A 10 -23.96 19.27 22.95
CA THR A 10 -22.65 18.69 23.30
C THR A 10 -22.72 17.18 23.47
N THR A 11 -23.78 16.66 24.09
CA THR A 11 -24.02 15.21 24.22
C THR A 11 -24.15 14.54 22.87
N LEU A 12 -24.94 15.11 21.94
CA LEU A 12 -25.06 14.60 20.57
C LEU A 12 -23.71 14.61 19.84
N GLY A 13 -22.91 15.66 20.02
CA GLY A 13 -21.56 15.75 19.48
C GLY A 13 -20.65 14.62 19.98
N PHE A 14 -20.68 14.32 21.28
CA PHE A 14 -19.93 13.19 21.84
C PHE A 14 -20.41 11.84 21.33
N ILE A 15 -21.73 11.60 21.32
CA ILE A 15 -22.32 10.36 20.80
C ILE A 15 -21.84 10.13 19.36
N TYR A 16 -21.85 11.17 18.53
CA TYR A 16 -21.39 11.08 17.15
C TYR A 16 -19.91 10.68 17.04
N ILE A 17 -19.01 11.37 17.76
CA ILE A 17 -17.57 11.09 17.69
C ILE A 17 -17.23 9.71 18.29
N TYR A 18 -17.77 9.38 19.46
CA TYR A 18 -17.54 8.09 20.10
C TYR A 18 -18.16 6.92 19.33
N GLY A 19 -19.37 7.10 18.79
CA GLY A 19 -20.00 6.09 17.94
C GLY A 19 -19.13 5.78 16.72
N ARG A 20 -18.59 6.83 16.06
CA ARG A 20 -17.68 6.65 14.93
C ARG A 20 -16.35 5.99 15.33
N LEU A 21 -15.80 6.31 16.50
CA LEU A 21 -14.62 5.64 17.06
C LEU A 21 -14.85 4.14 17.22
N ILE A 22 -15.96 3.77 17.86
CA ILE A 22 -16.31 2.37 18.12
C ILE A 22 -16.54 1.63 16.81
N LEU A 23 -17.23 2.21 15.85
CA LEU A 23 -17.46 1.56 14.55
C LEU A 23 -16.14 1.30 13.81
N HIS A 24 -15.27 2.30 13.71
CA HIS A 24 -14.04 2.17 12.92
C HIS A 24 -12.95 1.35 13.63
N TYR A 25 -12.71 1.60 14.91
CA TYR A 25 -11.66 0.91 15.67
C TYR A 25 -12.15 -0.37 16.37
N GLY A 26 -13.46 -0.55 16.52
CA GLY A 26 -14.04 -1.79 17.02
C GLY A 26 -13.85 -2.95 16.06
N GLU A 27 -14.00 -2.73 14.75
CA GLU A 27 -13.66 -3.73 13.73
C GLU A 27 -12.18 -4.14 13.83
N MET A 28 -11.28 -3.18 14.07
CA MET A 28 -9.86 -3.46 14.25
C MET A 28 -9.59 -4.29 15.52
N LEU A 29 -10.21 -3.93 16.64
CA LEU A 29 -10.13 -4.68 17.89
C LEU A 29 -10.66 -6.11 17.72
N TRP A 30 -11.77 -6.27 17.00
CA TRP A 30 -12.35 -7.58 16.71
C TRP A 30 -11.41 -8.44 15.85
N ALA A 31 -10.89 -7.89 14.75
CA ALA A 31 -9.92 -8.57 13.89
C ALA A 31 -8.66 -8.98 14.67
N TYR A 32 -8.19 -8.13 15.60
CA TYR A 32 -7.10 -8.46 16.50
C TYR A 32 -7.43 -9.64 17.42
N MET A 33 -8.61 -9.62 18.06
CA MET A 33 -9.07 -10.70 18.95
C MET A 33 -9.26 -12.04 18.22
N MET A 34 -9.66 -12.00 16.95
CA MET A 34 -9.85 -13.18 16.09
C MET A 34 -8.58 -13.62 15.36
N ASN A 35 -7.44 -13.00 15.64
CA ASN A 35 -6.15 -13.28 15.01
C ASN A 35 -6.20 -13.16 13.47
N GLU A 36 -7.06 -12.29 12.96
CA GLU A 36 -7.19 -11.97 11.54
C GLU A 36 -6.12 -10.96 11.11
N ARG A 37 -5.79 -10.94 9.80
CA ARG A 37 -4.82 -9.97 9.27
C ARG A 37 -5.41 -8.56 9.27
N ILE A 38 -4.89 -7.69 10.14
CA ILE A 38 -5.31 -6.29 10.24
C ILE A 38 -4.69 -5.45 9.10
N LEU A 39 -5.53 -4.91 8.23
CA LEU A 39 -5.12 -3.97 7.18
C LEU A 39 -4.99 -2.54 7.73
N TRP A 40 -3.92 -2.29 8.49
CA TRP A 40 -3.67 -1.00 9.14
C TRP A 40 -2.78 -0.06 8.31
N ASN A 41 -3.34 1.01 7.76
CA ASN A 41 -2.56 2.04 7.06
C ASN A 41 -1.98 3.07 8.03
N THR A 42 -0.78 2.77 8.53
CA THR A 42 -0.07 3.62 9.51
C THR A 42 0.11 5.08 9.08
N LYS A 43 0.16 5.37 7.77
CA LYS A 43 0.34 6.75 7.26
C LYS A 43 -0.89 7.64 7.46
N ILE A 44 -2.08 7.05 7.53
CA ILE A 44 -3.35 7.77 7.68
C ILE A 44 -3.85 7.67 9.12
N GLU A 45 -3.72 6.49 9.72
CA GLU A 45 -4.28 6.22 11.04
C GLU A 45 -3.50 6.94 12.15
N ARG A 46 -2.17 7.06 12.05
CA ARG A 46 -1.38 7.82 13.05
C ARG A 46 -1.79 9.29 13.12
N PRO A 47 -1.83 10.05 12.01
CA PRO A 47 -2.38 11.40 12.02
C PRO A 47 -3.85 11.44 12.48
N ARG A 48 -4.69 10.51 12.03
CA ARG A 48 -6.11 10.48 12.42
C ARG A 48 -6.29 10.39 13.93
N ILE A 49 -5.61 9.44 14.58
CA ILE A 49 -5.67 9.27 16.03
C ILE A 49 -5.20 10.54 16.75
N LEU A 50 -4.15 11.19 16.25
CA LEU A 50 -3.64 12.43 16.84
C LEU A 50 -4.68 13.57 16.78
N PHE A 51 -5.26 13.82 15.61
CA PHE A 51 -6.29 14.85 15.45
C PHE A 51 -7.53 14.56 16.27
N MET A 52 -7.93 13.28 16.36
CA MET A 52 -9.04 12.85 17.19
C MET A 52 -8.77 12.99 18.68
N GLY A 53 -7.58 12.60 19.15
CA GLY A 53 -7.19 12.75 20.54
C GLY A 53 -7.15 14.22 20.98
N LEU A 54 -6.59 15.08 20.12
CA LEU A 54 -6.60 16.53 20.34
C LEU A 54 -8.02 17.11 20.32
N GLY A 55 -8.82 16.76 19.31
CA GLY A 55 -10.19 17.25 19.18
C GLY A 55 -11.09 16.82 20.34
N LEU A 56 -11.04 15.55 20.74
CA LEU A 56 -11.76 15.03 21.91
C LEU A 56 -11.28 15.69 23.20
N GLY A 57 -9.98 15.89 23.37
CA GLY A 57 -9.43 16.62 24.52
C GLY A 57 -10.01 18.02 24.64
N VAL A 58 -10.04 18.78 23.53
CA VAL A 58 -10.64 20.12 23.48
C VAL A 58 -12.14 20.08 23.79
N MET A 59 -12.88 19.12 23.24
CA MET A 59 -14.32 18.97 23.53
C MET A 59 -14.59 18.70 25.01
N HIS A 60 -13.81 17.82 25.65
CA HIS A 60 -13.94 17.53 27.08
C HIS A 60 -13.60 18.74 27.94
N LEU A 61 -12.52 19.45 27.60
CA LEU A 61 -12.13 20.67 28.31
C LEU A 61 -13.16 21.78 28.20
N ALA A 62 -13.82 21.93 27.05
CA ALA A 62 -14.89 22.91 26.85
C ALA A 62 -16.10 22.62 27.75
N VAL A 63 -16.52 21.36 27.81
CA VAL A 63 -17.67 20.93 28.61
C VAL A 63 -17.33 20.95 30.11
N TYR A 64 -16.11 20.55 30.48
CA TYR A 64 -15.64 20.65 31.85
C TYR A 64 -15.61 22.11 32.33
N SER A 65 -15.02 23.00 31.54
CA SER A 65 -14.96 24.44 31.84
C SER A 65 -16.36 25.04 31.99
N TRP A 66 -17.32 24.62 31.16
CA TRP A 66 -18.71 25.06 31.29
C TRP A 66 -19.34 24.69 32.64
N TYR A 67 -19.05 23.51 33.17
CA TYR A 67 -19.59 23.08 34.45
C TYR A 67 -18.86 23.63 35.68
N THR A 68 -17.63 24.12 35.52
CA THR A 68 -16.81 24.64 36.62
C THR A 68 -16.85 26.16 36.75
N ILE A 69 -17.10 26.88 35.65
CA ILE A 69 -17.19 28.34 35.67
C ILE A 69 -18.61 28.73 36.08
N GLU A 70 -18.76 29.29 37.29
CA GLU A 70 -20.02 29.83 37.83
C GLU A 70 -20.43 31.17 37.17
N SER A 71 -20.35 31.26 35.84
CA SER A 71 -20.77 32.44 35.08
C SER A 71 -21.81 32.06 34.04
N GLU A 72 -23.05 32.48 34.25
CA GLU A 72 -24.14 32.32 33.28
C GLU A 72 -24.17 33.42 32.21
N THR A 73 -23.08 34.18 32.05
CA THR A 73 -23.03 35.22 31.03
C THR A 73 -23.09 34.59 29.64
N LEU A 74 -23.95 35.15 28.78
CA LEU A 74 -24.14 34.66 27.40
C LEU A 74 -22.83 34.62 26.61
N LEU A 75 -21.87 35.49 26.94
CA LEU A 75 -20.53 35.51 26.37
C LEU A 75 -19.74 34.23 26.72
N VAL A 76 -19.74 33.80 27.98
CA VAL A 76 -19.05 32.56 28.42
C VAL A 76 -19.69 31.33 27.79
N VAL A 77 -21.02 31.30 27.67
CA VAL A 77 -21.76 30.25 26.95
C VAL A 77 -21.30 30.17 25.49
N ALA A 78 -21.27 31.32 24.80
CA ALA A 78 -20.92 31.39 23.39
C ALA A 78 -19.46 30.95 23.15
N ILE A 79 -18.52 31.40 23.99
CA ILE A 79 -17.12 30.99 23.90
C ILE A 79 -16.98 29.48 24.13
N SER A 80 -17.60 28.94 25.18
CA SER A 80 -17.53 27.50 25.48
C SER A 80 -18.07 26.66 24.33
N PHE A 81 -19.15 27.12 23.71
CA PHE A 81 -19.73 26.46 22.53
C PHE A 81 -18.81 26.55 21.29
N LEU A 82 -18.19 27.70 21.03
CA LEU A 82 -17.23 27.84 19.93
C LEU A 82 -16.00 26.95 20.11
N VAL A 83 -15.46 26.85 21.33
CA VAL A 83 -14.35 25.95 21.64
C VAL A 83 -14.77 24.49 21.44
N PHE A 84 -15.97 24.12 21.88
CA PHE A 84 -16.52 22.78 21.64
C PHE A 84 -16.62 22.49 20.14
N LEU A 85 -17.14 23.42 19.33
CA LEU A 85 -17.23 23.27 17.87
C LEU A 85 -15.85 23.14 17.21
N ALA A 86 -14.84 23.86 17.70
CA ALA A 86 -13.47 23.72 17.21
C ALA A 86 -12.92 22.31 17.49
N GLY A 87 -13.10 21.79 18.71
CA GLY A 87 -12.73 20.41 19.05
C GLY A 87 -13.49 19.35 18.25
N PHE A 88 -14.79 19.59 18.02
CA PHE A 88 -15.63 18.73 17.18
C PHE A 88 -15.13 18.72 15.72
N PHE A 89 -14.81 19.89 15.16
CA PHE A 89 -14.26 20.01 13.81
C PHE A 89 -12.92 19.29 13.69
N LEU A 90 -12.00 19.46 14.65
CA LEU A 90 -10.73 18.73 14.70
C LEU A 90 -10.93 17.21 14.73
N SER A 91 -11.98 16.73 15.39
CA SER A 91 -12.33 15.31 15.46
C SER A 91 -12.97 14.78 14.17
N ILE A 92 -13.60 15.65 13.37
CA ILE A 92 -14.22 15.30 12.07
C ILE A 92 -13.23 15.34 10.92
N LEU A 93 -12.32 16.32 10.91
CA LEU A 93 -11.35 16.53 9.84
C LEU A 93 -10.68 15.23 9.33
N PRO A 94 -10.21 14.31 10.19
CA PRO A 94 -9.54 13.08 9.78
C PRO A 94 -10.36 12.09 8.96
N TRP A 95 -11.68 12.26 8.96
CA TRP A 95 -12.64 11.41 8.26
C TRP A 95 -12.97 11.92 6.86
N THR A 96 -12.44 13.08 6.48
CA THR A 96 -12.66 13.65 5.15
C THR A 96 -11.72 13.05 4.11
N ASP A 97 -12.20 12.93 2.87
CA ASP A 97 -11.36 12.49 1.75
C ASP A 97 -10.18 13.43 1.50
N LYS A 98 -10.36 14.73 1.80
CA LYS A 98 -9.30 15.74 1.73
C LYS A 98 -8.16 15.44 2.71
N PHE A 99 -8.49 15.04 3.95
CA PHE A 99 -7.48 14.64 4.91
C PHE A 99 -6.77 13.37 4.47
N LYS A 100 -7.53 12.38 4.00
CA LYS A 100 -6.97 11.12 3.50
C LYS A 100 -5.99 11.35 2.35
N SER A 101 -6.37 12.19 1.37
CA SER A 101 -5.51 12.51 0.21
C SER A 101 -4.30 13.35 0.59
N SER A 102 -4.43 14.26 1.56
CA SER A 102 -3.31 15.04 2.09
C SER A 102 -2.29 14.17 2.83
N MET A 103 -2.75 13.24 3.67
CA MET A 103 -1.89 12.36 4.48
C MET A 103 -1.30 11.18 3.70
N GLN A 104 -1.97 10.72 2.65
CA GLN A 104 -1.39 9.73 1.71
C GLN A 104 -0.24 10.31 0.88
N GLY A 105 0.03 11.62 1.00
CA GLY A 105 0.97 12.36 0.19
C GLY A 105 0.30 12.81 -1.10
N GLN A 106 0.52 14.07 -1.48
CA GLN A 106 0.38 14.47 -2.87
C GLN A 106 1.18 13.47 -3.70
N LYS A 107 0.48 12.60 -4.44
CA LYS A 107 1.12 11.94 -5.59
C LYS A 107 1.72 13.09 -6.39
N PRO A 108 3.03 13.09 -6.69
CA PRO A 108 3.58 14.11 -7.56
C PRO A 108 2.67 14.17 -8.79
N VAL A 109 2.28 15.38 -9.18
CA VAL A 109 1.52 15.64 -10.40
C VAL A 109 2.43 15.21 -11.56
N SER A 110 2.44 13.92 -11.85
CA SER A 110 3.00 13.32 -13.04
C SER A 110 1.83 12.69 -13.77
N SER A 111 1.33 13.46 -14.73
CA SER A 111 0.86 13.04 -16.05
C SER A 111 0.12 11.71 -16.13
N LEU A 112 -1.11 11.75 -16.66
CA LEU A 112 -1.82 10.68 -17.40
C LEU A 112 -1.54 9.27 -16.87
N LYS A 113 -2.50 8.63 -16.19
CA LYS A 113 -2.48 7.19 -15.84
C LYS A 113 -1.66 6.40 -16.88
N LYS A 114 -0.36 6.23 -16.62
CA LYS A 114 0.46 5.28 -17.33
C LYS A 114 0.09 4.00 -16.65
N ASP A 115 -0.57 3.10 -17.37
CA ASP A 115 -0.80 1.75 -16.92
C ASP A 115 0.57 1.23 -16.44
N LYS A 116 0.71 1.14 -15.12
CA LYS A 116 1.92 0.67 -14.48
C LYS A 116 1.89 -0.83 -14.59
N ASN A 117 2.08 -1.33 -15.79
CA ASN A 117 2.20 -2.74 -16.12
C ASN A 117 3.43 -2.89 -17.04
N PHE A 118 3.84 -4.13 -17.29
CA PHE A 118 4.96 -4.36 -18.22
C PHE A 118 4.54 -4.31 -19.70
N ASN A 119 3.22 -4.20 -19.97
CA ASN A 119 2.61 -4.37 -21.29
C ASN A 119 3.17 -5.61 -22.03
N LEU A 120 3.47 -6.68 -21.30
CA LEU A 120 4.06 -7.88 -21.87
C LEU A 120 2.94 -8.68 -22.57
N ASN A 121 2.98 -8.74 -23.91
CA ASN A 121 2.05 -9.55 -24.68
C ASN A 121 2.45 -11.03 -24.66
N ILE A 122 2.25 -11.68 -23.52
CA ILE A 122 2.53 -13.11 -23.31
C ILE A 122 1.21 -13.90 -23.32
N SER A 123 1.16 -15.00 -24.07
CA SER A 123 0.00 -15.89 -24.03
C SER A 123 -0.05 -16.72 -22.74
N GLU A 124 -1.21 -17.27 -22.42
CA GLU A 124 -1.38 -18.11 -21.23
C GLU A 124 -0.49 -19.36 -21.26
N ASP A 125 -0.38 -20.00 -22.42
CA ASP A 125 0.49 -21.17 -22.63
C ASP A 125 1.97 -20.80 -22.45
N GLN A 126 2.40 -19.65 -23.00
CA GLN A 126 3.78 -19.18 -22.87
C GLN A 126 4.13 -18.82 -21.43
N ALA A 127 3.24 -18.14 -20.70
CA ALA A 127 3.44 -17.81 -19.29
C ALA A 127 3.51 -19.09 -18.43
N GLN A 128 2.67 -20.08 -18.73
CA GLN A 128 2.68 -21.37 -18.07
C GLN A 128 3.97 -22.15 -18.36
N LYS A 129 4.39 -22.25 -19.62
CA LYS A 129 5.66 -22.89 -20.01
C LYS A 129 6.85 -22.23 -19.34
N LEU A 130 6.91 -20.90 -19.36
CA LEU A 130 7.98 -20.13 -18.70
C LEU A 130 8.03 -20.42 -17.19
N TYR A 131 6.88 -20.39 -16.50
CA TYR A 131 6.80 -20.71 -15.07
C TYR A 131 7.33 -22.12 -14.75
N HIS A 132 6.83 -23.15 -15.46
CA HIS A 132 7.24 -24.54 -15.21
C HIS A 132 8.72 -24.77 -15.52
N ASN A 133 9.23 -24.16 -16.58
CA ASN A 133 10.63 -24.27 -16.94
C ASN A 133 11.53 -23.55 -15.91
N LEU A 134 11.15 -22.37 -15.43
CA LEU A 134 11.89 -21.69 -14.35
C LEU A 134 11.91 -22.50 -13.04
N MET A 135 10.79 -23.16 -12.69
CA MET A 135 10.76 -24.07 -11.54
C MET A 135 11.66 -25.28 -11.74
N ARG A 136 11.65 -25.89 -12.94
CA ARG A 136 12.44 -27.09 -13.25
C ARG A 136 13.94 -26.90 -13.04
N TYR A 137 14.47 -25.72 -13.33
CA TYR A 137 15.89 -25.39 -13.13
C TYR A 137 16.17 -24.70 -11.78
N ASP A 138 15.21 -24.72 -10.85
CA ASP A 138 15.30 -24.06 -9.53
C ASP A 138 15.67 -22.57 -9.64
N LEU A 139 15.11 -21.86 -10.64
CA LEU A 139 15.29 -20.42 -10.82
C LEU A 139 14.15 -19.61 -10.19
N LEU A 140 13.04 -20.28 -9.86
CA LEU A 140 11.85 -19.70 -9.25
C LEU A 140 11.51 -20.44 -7.95
N ASN A 141 11.27 -19.69 -6.88
CA ASN A 141 10.80 -20.24 -5.63
C ASN A 141 9.28 -20.54 -5.72
N SER A 142 8.95 -21.81 -5.93
CA SER A 142 7.58 -22.32 -6.09
C SER A 142 6.77 -22.26 -4.79
N GLU A 143 7.41 -22.34 -3.62
CA GLU A 143 6.73 -22.22 -2.32
C GLU A 143 6.16 -20.81 -2.08
N LYS A 144 6.82 -19.78 -2.63
CA LYS A 144 6.46 -18.37 -2.46
C LYS A 144 5.82 -17.72 -3.69
N THR A 145 5.83 -18.40 -4.84
CA THR A 145 5.34 -17.86 -6.11
C THR A 145 4.42 -18.88 -6.78
N SER A 146 3.12 -18.63 -6.73
CA SER A 146 2.16 -19.44 -7.47
C SER A 146 2.18 -19.10 -8.98
N LEU A 147 1.68 -20.01 -9.82
CA LEU A 147 1.49 -19.74 -11.25
C LEU A 147 0.59 -18.52 -11.48
N GLN A 148 -0.44 -18.35 -10.65
CA GLN A 148 -1.34 -17.20 -10.73
C GLN A 148 -0.63 -15.89 -10.39
N ASP A 149 0.26 -15.90 -9.38
CA ASP A 149 1.05 -14.72 -9.03
C ASP A 149 2.01 -14.33 -10.16
N PHE A 150 2.65 -15.35 -10.76
CA PHE A 150 3.53 -15.16 -11.91
C PHE A 150 2.79 -14.50 -13.07
N ARG A 151 1.60 -15.00 -13.42
CA ARG A 151 0.76 -14.44 -14.49
C ARG A 151 0.30 -13.02 -14.20
N ASN A 152 -0.21 -12.76 -12.99
CA ASN A 152 -0.72 -11.45 -12.59
C ASN A 152 0.37 -10.37 -12.80
N ILE A 153 1.61 -10.66 -12.41
CA ILE A 153 2.71 -9.70 -12.49
C ILE A 153 3.02 -9.27 -13.93
N PHE A 154 2.94 -10.19 -14.90
CA PHE A 154 3.25 -9.87 -16.29
C PHE A 154 2.07 -9.32 -17.10
N THR A 155 0.83 -9.61 -16.68
CA THR A 155 -0.38 -9.31 -17.49
C THR A 155 -1.27 -8.21 -16.90
N LYS A 156 -1.20 -7.95 -15.60
CA LYS A 156 -2.04 -6.96 -14.91
C LYS A 156 -1.25 -5.74 -14.45
N ASP A 157 -1.98 -4.71 -14.09
CA ASP A 157 -1.40 -3.50 -13.50
C ASP A 157 -0.82 -3.80 -12.11
N TRP A 158 0.39 -3.29 -11.85
CA TRP A 158 1.18 -3.55 -10.65
C TRP A 158 0.41 -3.25 -9.35
N ASP A 159 -0.46 -2.24 -9.37
CA ASP A 159 -1.23 -1.78 -8.21
C ASP A 159 -2.57 -2.53 -8.02
N THR A 160 -2.95 -3.45 -8.92
CA THR A 160 -4.24 -4.17 -8.89
C THR A 160 -4.17 -5.53 -8.19
N HIS A 161 -2.97 -6.01 -7.86
CA HIS A 161 -2.76 -7.32 -7.24
C HIS A 161 -1.65 -7.24 -6.18
N ASN A 162 -1.66 -8.18 -5.24
CA ASN A 162 -0.61 -8.32 -4.22
C ASN A 162 0.43 -9.41 -4.55
N SER A 163 0.39 -9.93 -5.78
CA SER A 163 1.28 -10.99 -6.27
C SER A 163 2.74 -10.56 -6.26
N LYS A 164 3.64 -11.50 -5.94
CA LYS A 164 5.09 -11.31 -5.92
C LYS A 164 5.80 -12.52 -6.53
N ILE A 165 6.80 -12.27 -7.35
CA ILE A 165 7.71 -13.31 -7.86
C ILE A 165 8.95 -13.34 -7.00
N HIS A 166 9.32 -14.52 -6.54
CA HIS A 166 10.56 -14.76 -5.79
C HIS A 166 11.50 -15.62 -6.64
N PHE A 167 12.55 -15.02 -7.16
CA PHE A 167 13.55 -15.73 -7.95
C PHE A 167 14.67 -16.29 -7.08
N ASN A 168 15.08 -17.51 -7.39
CA ASN A 168 16.29 -18.16 -6.89
C ASN A 168 17.52 -17.78 -7.74
N MET A 169 17.50 -16.59 -8.33
CA MET A 169 18.53 -16.07 -9.23
C MET A 169 19.38 -15.00 -8.56
N ASP A 170 20.68 -15.01 -8.87
CA ASP A 170 21.59 -13.93 -8.51
C ASP A 170 21.43 -12.71 -9.45
N GLY A 171 22.16 -11.63 -9.16
CA GLY A 171 22.10 -10.41 -9.98
C GLY A 171 22.41 -10.64 -11.46
N PRO A 172 23.53 -11.30 -11.81
CA PRO A 172 23.85 -11.64 -13.19
C PRO A 172 22.78 -12.48 -13.90
N SER A 173 22.30 -13.55 -13.27
CA SER A 173 21.26 -14.41 -13.88
C SER A 173 19.94 -13.66 -14.06
N SER A 174 19.60 -12.75 -13.14
CA SER A 174 18.39 -11.92 -13.24
C SER A 174 18.49 -10.88 -14.36
N HIS A 175 19.68 -10.29 -14.56
CA HIS A 175 19.92 -9.42 -15.72
C HIS A 175 19.72 -10.19 -17.03
N GLU A 176 20.34 -11.37 -17.13
CA GLU A 176 20.25 -12.20 -18.33
C GLU A 176 18.82 -12.69 -18.60
N PHE A 177 18.08 -13.08 -17.56
CA PHE A 177 16.66 -13.37 -17.68
C PHE A 177 15.86 -12.21 -18.27
N TYR A 178 16.15 -10.97 -17.84
CA TYR A 178 15.49 -9.79 -18.40
C TYR A 178 15.83 -9.56 -19.88
N GLU A 179 17.08 -9.78 -20.28
CA GLU A 179 17.51 -9.65 -21.68
C GLU A 179 16.78 -10.67 -22.56
N TYR A 180 16.72 -11.94 -22.13
CA TYR A 180 15.96 -12.97 -22.82
C TYR A 180 14.46 -12.64 -22.89
N LEU A 181 13.86 -12.24 -21.77
CA LEU A 181 12.44 -11.89 -21.71
C LEU A 181 12.11 -10.69 -22.61
N SER A 182 12.98 -9.68 -22.65
CA SER A 182 12.80 -8.49 -23.48
C SER A 182 12.95 -8.81 -24.97
N LYS A 183 13.87 -9.73 -25.31
CA LYS A 183 14.09 -10.19 -26.68
C LYS A 183 12.92 -11.03 -27.19
N GLU A 184 12.40 -11.92 -26.36
CA GLU A 184 11.30 -12.83 -26.70
C GLU A 184 9.97 -12.09 -26.91
N PHE A 185 9.73 -11.06 -26.10
CA PHE A 185 8.48 -10.30 -26.12
C PHE A 185 8.74 -8.83 -26.50
N PRO A 186 9.18 -8.51 -27.74
CA PRO A 186 9.68 -7.18 -28.09
C PRO A 186 8.63 -6.05 -28.01
N LYS A 187 7.34 -6.41 -28.05
CA LYS A 187 6.23 -5.47 -27.86
C LYS A 187 5.94 -5.27 -26.37
N ASN A 188 6.89 -4.70 -25.63
CA ASN A 188 6.73 -4.39 -24.22
C ASN A 188 7.31 -3.00 -23.87
N THR A 189 6.97 -2.48 -22.69
CA THR A 189 7.55 -1.23 -22.13
C THR A 189 8.45 -1.49 -20.92
N MET A 190 8.82 -2.76 -20.74
CA MET A 190 9.60 -3.25 -19.63
C MET A 190 11.04 -2.76 -19.74
N THR A 191 11.53 -2.17 -18.66
CA THR A 191 12.95 -1.87 -18.48
C THR A 191 13.47 -2.67 -17.30
N ILE A 192 14.77 -2.94 -17.26
CA ILE A 192 15.39 -3.66 -16.12
C ILE A 192 15.09 -2.97 -14.78
N LYS A 193 15.05 -1.63 -14.80
CA LYS A 193 14.68 -0.82 -13.63
C LYS A 193 13.22 -1.04 -13.27
N ASN A 194 12.31 -1.04 -14.23
CA ASN A 194 10.90 -1.28 -13.96
C ASN A 194 10.65 -2.69 -13.40
N LEU A 195 11.25 -3.72 -14.01
CA LEU A 195 11.06 -5.11 -13.60
C LEU A 195 11.54 -5.37 -12.17
N PHE A 196 12.78 -4.98 -11.84
CA PHE A 196 13.41 -5.38 -10.56
C PHE A 196 13.40 -4.32 -9.47
N ILE A 197 13.19 -3.04 -9.80
CA ILE A 197 13.36 -1.92 -8.87
C ILE A 197 12.07 -1.15 -8.67
N THR A 198 11.46 -0.63 -9.75
CA THR A 198 10.29 0.26 -9.66
C THR A 198 9.01 -0.49 -9.32
N SER A 199 8.82 -1.70 -9.86
CA SER A 199 7.59 -2.47 -9.63
C SER A 199 7.49 -2.98 -8.19
N GLU A 200 8.62 -3.29 -7.55
CA GLU A 200 8.70 -3.99 -6.27
C GLU A 200 8.01 -5.38 -6.24
N LEU A 201 7.65 -5.92 -7.41
CA LEU A 201 6.94 -7.19 -7.57
C LEU A 201 7.89 -8.38 -7.69
N VAL A 202 9.13 -8.14 -8.12
CA VAL A 202 10.16 -9.16 -8.31
C VAL A 202 11.21 -9.07 -7.20
N LEU A 203 11.34 -10.13 -6.43
CA LEU A 203 12.22 -10.22 -5.26
C LEU A 203 13.15 -11.42 -5.38
N ARG A 204 14.21 -11.40 -4.57
CA ARG A 204 15.10 -12.55 -4.38
C ARG A 204 14.42 -13.62 -3.49
N ALA A 205 14.98 -14.82 -3.48
CA ALA A 205 14.53 -15.93 -2.63
C ALA A 205 14.38 -15.57 -1.14
N ASP A 206 15.28 -14.71 -0.63
CA ASP A 206 15.28 -14.20 0.75
C ASP A 206 14.25 -13.08 1.01
N GLY A 207 13.46 -12.70 0.00
CA GLY A 207 12.48 -11.62 0.06
C GLY A 207 13.09 -10.22 -0.07
N LYS A 208 14.42 -10.09 -0.22
CA LYS A 208 15.07 -8.79 -0.41
C LYS A 208 14.98 -8.34 -1.87
N LYS A 209 15.02 -7.02 -2.05
CA LYS A 209 15.06 -6.39 -3.37
C LYS A 209 16.42 -6.60 -4.03
N TYR A 210 16.42 -6.66 -5.36
CA TYR A 210 17.65 -6.58 -6.14
C TYR A 210 18.28 -5.19 -6.04
N LYS A 211 19.60 -5.11 -6.12
CA LYS A 211 20.33 -3.84 -6.18
C LYS A 211 20.50 -3.44 -7.64
N TYR A 212 20.00 -2.26 -8.01
CA TYR A 212 20.07 -1.76 -9.39
C TYR A 212 21.50 -1.76 -9.96
N ASN A 213 22.48 -1.28 -9.19
CA ASN A 213 23.88 -1.24 -9.63
C ASN A 213 24.45 -2.65 -9.89
N THR A 214 23.98 -3.67 -9.18
CA THR A 214 24.40 -5.05 -9.41
C THR A 214 23.84 -5.58 -10.72
N LEU A 215 22.57 -5.28 -11.02
CA LEU A 215 21.93 -5.66 -12.28
C LEU A 215 22.55 -4.91 -13.47
N LYS A 216 22.73 -3.60 -13.36
CA LYS A 216 23.28 -2.75 -14.43
C LYS A 216 24.73 -3.13 -14.80
N ASN A 217 25.55 -3.44 -13.79
CA ASN A 217 26.97 -3.74 -13.98
C ASN A 217 27.25 -5.24 -14.15
N ALA A 218 26.23 -6.10 -14.25
CA ALA A 218 26.45 -7.52 -14.45
C ALA A 218 27.19 -7.84 -15.77
N PRO A 219 26.80 -7.26 -16.93
CA PRO A 219 27.46 -7.55 -18.20
C PRO A 219 28.94 -7.14 -18.25
N THR A 220 29.33 -6.13 -17.46
CA THR A 220 30.73 -5.65 -17.44
C THR A 220 31.65 -6.53 -16.59
N ARG A 221 31.09 -7.39 -15.73
CA ARG A 221 31.85 -8.28 -14.83
C ARG A 221 32.01 -9.69 -15.38
N SER A 222 31.03 -10.14 -16.16
CA SER A 222 31.01 -11.46 -16.78
C SER A 222 30.11 -11.43 -18.01
N SER A 223 30.57 -11.98 -19.13
CA SER A 223 29.80 -12.03 -20.38
C SER A 223 28.52 -12.87 -20.25
N PHE A 224 28.52 -13.89 -19.38
CA PHE A 224 27.39 -14.79 -19.15
C PHE A 224 27.20 -15.08 -17.66
N SER A 225 25.96 -15.34 -17.23
CA SER A 225 25.70 -15.75 -15.85
C SER A 225 25.97 -17.24 -15.65
N LYS A 226 26.03 -17.66 -14.38
CA LYS A 226 26.14 -19.09 -14.02
C LYS A 226 24.95 -19.92 -14.51
N LYS A 227 23.81 -19.28 -14.81
CA LYS A 227 22.56 -19.89 -15.24
C LYS A 227 22.27 -19.67 -16.74
N HIS A 228 23.29 -19.27 -17.50
CA HIS A 228 23.16 -19.00 -18.93
C HIS A 228 22.62 -20.20 -19.72
N SER A 229 23.19 -21.39 -19.51
CA SER A 229 22.76 -22.62 -20.18
C SER A 229 21.28 -22.91 -19.94
N GLU A 230 20.85 -22.83 -18.68
CA GLU A 230 19.48 -23.08 -18.28
C GLU A 230 18.55 -22.02 -18.87
N LEU A 231 18.87 -20.73 -18.73
CA LEU A 231 18.06 -19.64 -19.28
C LEU A 231 17.91 -19.75 -20.80
N ASN A 232 19.00 -20.01 -21.52
CA ASN A 232 18.96 -20.19 -22.97
C ASN A 232 18.05 -21.38 -23.36
N GLU A 233 18.12 -22.50 -22.63
CA GLU A 233 17.27 -23.66 -22.88
C GLU A 233 15.79 -23.37 -22.58
N ILE A 234 15.49 -22.61 -21.52
CA ILE A 234 14.13 -22.22 -21.15
C ILE A 234 13.50 -21.39 -22.28
N PHE A 235 14.18 -20.35 -22.75
CA PHE A 235 13.61 -19.44 -23.74
C PHE A 235 13.51 -20.07 -25.14
N ARG A 236 14.43 -20.97 -25.52
CA ARG A 236 14.29 -21.74 -26.77
C ARG A 236 13.06 -22.65 -26.82
N LYS A 237 12.48 -23.01 -25.67
CA LYS A 237 11.28 -23.87 -25.58
C LYS A 237 9.97 -23.08 -25.50
N ILE A 238 10.03 -21.74 -25.45
CA ILE A 238 8.84 -20.87 -25.40
C ILE A 238 8.30 -20.59 -26.80
N ASP A 239 9.18 -20.58 -27.80
CA ASP A 239 8.88 -20.45 -29.24
C ASP A 239 8.31 -21.73 -29.90
N LEU A 240 8.32 -22.88 -29.18
CA LEU A 240 7.79 -24.17 -29.64
C LEU A 240 6.42 -24.47 -29.01
#